data_AF-A0AA47EJD7-F1
#
_entry.id   AF-A0AA47EJD7-F1
#
_cell.length_a   1.000
_cell.length_b   1.000
_cell.length_c   1.000
_cell.angle_alpha   90.00
_cell.angle_beta   90.00
_cell.angle_gamma   90.00
#
_symmetry.space_group_name_H-M   'P 1'
#
loop_
_entity.id
_entity.type
_entity.pdbx_description
1 polymer ?
#
loop_
_entity_poly.entity_id
_entity_poly.type
_entity_poly.pdbx_seq_one_letter_code
_entity_poly.pdbx_strand_id
1 'polypeptide(L)' 'MENKKYYNIEKKTLAEALNFIGFKFYRYTGDSGKTIYGFVDGEDFRKAMNGLFELRTSIRN' A
#
# COMPACT_ATOMS: atom_id res chain seq x y z
N MET A 1 -20.14 7.11 5.44
CA MET A 1 -19.16 6.05 5.07
C MET A 1 -17.97 6.25 5.96
N GLU A 2 -17.63 5.27 6.80
CA GLU A 2 -16.44 5.36 7.66
C GLU A 2 -15.21 5.60 6.79
N ASN A 3 -14.53 6.72 7.02
CA ASN A 3 -13.20 6.96 6.49
C ASN A 3 -12.31 5.85 7.06
N LYS A 4 -12.06 4.80 6.26
CA LYS A 4 -11.03 3.82 6.61
C LYS A 4 -9.72 4.58 6.72
N LYS A 5 -9.32 4.86 7.97
CA LYS A 5 -8.10 5.62 8.30
C LYS A 5 -6.86 4.97 7.69
N TYR A 6 -6.93 3.67 7.39
CA TYR A 6 -5.84 2.90 6.84
C TYR A 6 -6.23 2.09 5.59
N TYR A 7 -5.30 2.05 4.64
CA TYR A 7 -5.32 1.17 3.48
C TYR A 7 -4.40 -0.03 3.71
N ASN A 8 -4.94 -1.24 3.56
CA ASN A 8 -4.24 -2.48 3.88
C ASN A 8 -3.67 -3.13 2.61
N ILE A 9 -2.37 -3.42 2.65
CA ILE A 9 -1.65 -4.13 1.60
C ILE A 9 -1.14 -5.45 2.17
N GLU A 10 -1.38 -6.56 1.49
CA GLU A 10 -0.82 -7.87 1.88
C GLU A 10 0.52 -8.15 1.18
N LYS A 11 0.77 -7.49 0.05
CA LYS A 11 1.96 -7.73 -0.77
C LYS A 11 3.17 -6.97 -0.23
N LYS A 12 4.10 -7.70 0.40
CA LYS A 12 5.34 -7.15 0.98
C LYS A 12 6.10 -6.22 0.03
N THR A 13 6.30 -6.62 -1.23
CA THR A 13 7.09 -5.83 -2.18
C THR A 13 6.44 -4.50 -2.55
N LEU A 14 5.10 -4.44 -2.60
CA LEU A 14 4.39 -3.18 -2.81
C LEU A 14 4.52 -2.27 -1.57
N ALA A 15 4.40 -2.86 -0.38
CA ALA A 15 4.58 -2.12 0.87
C ALA A 15 6.01 -1.55 1.00
N GLU A 16 7.02 -2.32 0.63
CA GLU A 16 8.42 -1.87 0.62
C GLU A 16 8.67 -0.77 -0.42
N ALA A 17 8.07 -0.86 -1.61
CA ALA A 17 8.17 0.19 -2.63
C ALA A 17 7.53 1.51 -2.16
N LEU A 18 6.34 1.42 -1.53
CA LEU A 18 5.67 2.58 -0.94
C LEU A 18 6.46 3.16 0.24
N ASN A 19 7.14 2.31 1.00
CA ASN A 19 8.02 2.77 2.07
C ASN A 19 9.28 3.46 1.57
N PHE A 20 9.88 2.93 0.52
CA PHE A 20 11.03 3.54 -0.15
C PHE A 20 10.76 4.97 -0.63
N ILE A 21 9.55 5.23 -1.15
CA ILE A 21 9.13 6.58 -1.58
C ILE A 21 8.62 7.48 -0.44
N GLY A 22 8.67 7.02 0.82
CA GLY A 22 8.44 7.84 2.01
C GLY A 22 7.18 7.54 2.82
N PHE A 23 6.32 6.61 2.41
CA PHE A 23 5.12 6.26 3.18
C PHE A 23 5.42 5.30 4.34
N LYS A 24 4.90 5.59 5.52
CA LYS A 24 5.03 4.70 6.68
C LYS A 24 3.84 3.75 6.76
N PHE A 25 4.10 2.54 7.21
CA PHE A 25 3.06 1.55 7.49
C PHE A 25 3.22 0.90 8.85
N TYR A 26 2.11 0.43 9.41
CA TYR A 26 2.11 -0.51 10.52
C TYR A 26 2.05 -1.94 9.96
N ARG A 27 2.81 -2.86 10.57
CA ARG A 27 2.77 -4.28 10.23
C ARG A 27 2.04 -5.05 11.32
N TYR A 28 1.04 -5.84 10.94
CA TYR A 28 0.30 -6.69 11.86
C TYR A 28 -0.16 -7.98 11.18
N THR A 29 -0.53 -8.96 11.99
CA THR A 29 -1.11 -10.22 11.51
C THR A 29 -2.63 -10.06 11.48
N GLY A 30 -3.25 -10.23 10.33
CA GLY A 30 -4.71 -10.23 10.20
C GLY A 30 -5.33 -11.54 10.70
N ASP A 31 -6.65 -11.57 10.82
CA ASP A 31 -7.41 -12.72 11.35
C ASP A 31 -7.20 -14.03 10.56
N SER A 32 -6.79 -13.91 9.29
CA SER A 32 -6.44 -15.05 8.42
C SER A 32 -5.01 -15.56 8.61
N GLY A 33 -4.24 -15.02 9.56
CA GLY A 33 -2.82 -15.31 9.76
C GLY A 33 -1.89 -14.63 8.76
N LYS A 34 -2.42 -13.85 7.81
CA LYS A 34 -1.62 -13.13 6.82
C LYS A 34 -0.97 -11.88 7.41
N THR A 35 0.22 -11.55 6.94
CA THR A 35 0.85 -10.25 7.23
C THR A 35 0.16 -9.13 6.45
N ILE A 36 -0.26 -8.09 7.16
CA ILE A 36 -0.88 -6.89 6.61
C ILE A 36 0.02 -5.69 6.89
N TYR A 37 0.17 -4.84 5.88
CA TYR A 37 0.86 -3.55 5.90
C TYR A 37 -0.17 -2.43 5.77
N GLY A 38 -0.49 -1.76 6.88
CA GLY A 38 -1.50 -0.71 6.95
C GLY A 38 -0.89 0.69 6.81
N PHE A 39 -1.27 1.41 5.75
CA PHE A 39 -0.84 2.78 5.44
C PHE A 39 -1.93 3.78 5.76
N VAL A 40 -1.59 5.00 6.17
CA VAL A 40 -2.61 6.07 6.30
C VAL A 40 -3.21 6.35 4.92
N ASP A 41 -4.53 6.26 4.81
CA ASP A 41 -5.22 6.52 3.55
C ASP A 41 -5.35 8.03 3.32
N GLY A 42 -4.65 8.53 2.31
CA GLY A 42 -4.59 9.95 1.95
C GLY A 42 -4.36 10.12 0.45
N GLU A 43 -4.56 11.33 -0.04
CA GLU A 43 -4.49 11.64 -1.48
C GLU A 43 -3.11 11.33 -2.08
N ASP A 44 -2.03 11.77 -1.41
CA ASP A 44 -0.66 11.50 -1.85
C ASP A 44 -0.34 10.01 -1.89
N PHE A 45 -0.83 9.26 -0.89
CA PHE A 45 -0.68 7.81 -0.83
C PHE A 45 -1.38 7.14 -2.02
N ARG A 46 -2.64 7.52 -2.30
CA ARG A 46 -3.40 6.99 -3.43
C ARG A 46 -2.73 7.31 -4.76
N LYS A 47 -2.24 8.54 -4.92
CA LYS A 47 -1.52 8.98 -6.11
C LYS A 47 -0.26 8.15 -6.33
N ALA A 48 0.54 7.95 -5.29
CA ALA A 48 1.76 7.15 -5.37
C ALA A 48 1.47 5.67 -5.69
N MET A 49 0.45 5.09 -5.04
CA MET A 49 0.04 3.71 -5.29
C MET A 49 -0.46 3.50 -6.73
N ASN A 50 -1.27 4.43 -7.25
CA ASN A 50 -1.74 4.38 -8.64
C ASN A 50 -0.57 4.52 -9.63
N GLY A 51 0.36 5.46 -9.38
CA GLY A 51 1.55 5.62 -10.23
C GLY A 51 2.42 4.35 -10.30
N LEU A 52 2.57 3.63 -9.19
CA LEU A 52 3.26 2.33 -9.18
C LEU A 52 2.52 1.27 -10.02
N PHE A 53 1.18 1.26 -10.00
CA PHE A 53 0.39 0.33 -10.82
C PHE A 53 0.44 0.66 -12.30
N GLU A 54 0.42 1.95 -12.66
CA GLU A 54 0.59 2.43 -14.03
C GLU A 54 1.97 2.04 -14.57
N LEU A 55 3.03 2.34 -13.81
CA LEU A 55 4.41 1.96 -14.17
C LEU A 55 4.56 0.44 -14.36
N ARG A 56 3.96 -0.36 -13.47
CA ARG A 56 3.97 -1.82 -13.59
C ARG A 56 3.29 -2.28 -14.88
N THR A 57 2.19 -1.63 -15.26
CA THR A 57 1.45 -1.94 -16.49
C THR A 57 2.29 -1.59 -17.72
N SER A 58 2.94 -0.41 -17.72
CA SER A 58 3.77 0.02 -18.85
C SER A 58 5.01 -0.84 -19.07
N ILE A 59 5.56 -1.47 -18.03
CA ILE A 59 6.72 -2.38 -18.14
C ILE A 59 6.31 -3.79 -18.61
N ARG A 60 5.07 -4.20 -18.33
CA ARG A 60 4.57 -5.55 -18.65
C ARG A 60 3.97 -5.69 -20.05
N ASN A 61 3.61 -4.56 -20.67
CA ASN A 61 3.23 -4.47 -22.08
C ASN A 61 4.47 -4.32 -22.95
#